data_AF-A0A7C2Q104-F1
#
_entry.id   AF-A0A7C2Q104-F1
#
_cell.length_a   1.000
_cell.length_b   1.000
_cell.length_c   1.000
_cell.angle_alpha   90.00
_cell.angle_beta   90.00
_cell.angle_gamma   90.00
#
_symmetry.space_group_name_H-M   'P 1'
#
loop_
_entity.id
_entity.type
_entity.pdbx_description
1 polymer ?
#
loop_
_entity_poly.entity_id
_entity_poly.type
_entity_poly.pdbx_seq_one_letter_code
_entity_poly.pdbx_strand_id
1 'polypeptide(L)'
;MSEGSLGSREIRLVCRLQPGSQGIDVVLEALRAAGYTLDGNSILRGSLRAEFRATSLSGDEAMILVKSAEPDEFRSLLGLLVRECWYVDVYYHLRGGDARAAAGGLGIQLPEDGVYRSRVRFSGVELRVDAYPRHGALTISYRAGWREVNSGAALKIHERILGMESGRGIFDKLLGWIR
;
A
#
# COMPACT_ATOMS: atom_id res chain seq x y z
N MET A 1 10.04 -21.22 -17.63
CA MET A 1 9.06 -20.94 -16.58
C MET A 1 9.79 -20.19 -15.48
N SER A 2 9.71 -18.86 -15.51
CA SER A 2 10.38 -18.01 -14.54
C SER A 2 9.49 -17.91 -13.30
N GLU A 3 9.84 -18.66 -12.25
CA GLU A 3 9.47 -18.29 -10.89
C GLU A 3 10.14 -16.95 -10.60
N GLY A 4 9.45 -15.87 -10.97
CA GLY A 4 9.86 -14.53 -10.64
C GLY A 4 9.89 -14.44 -9.13
N SER A 5 11.09 -14.22 -8.58
CA SER A 5 11.34 -13.81 -7.20
C SER A 5 10.20 -12.89 -6.74
N LEU A 6 9.24 -13.44 -6.00
CA LEU A 6 8.33 -12.64 -5.21
C LEU A 6 9.26 -11.96 -4.20
N GLY A 7 9.55 -10.69 -4.44
CA GLY A 7 10.31 -9.88 -3.49
C GLY A 7 9.72 -10.03 -2.09
N SER A 8 10.52 -9.75 -1.07
CA SER A 8 10.08 -9.79 0.33
C SER A 8 8.85 -8.91 0.64
N ARG A 9 8.47 -8.05 -0.32
CA ARG A 9 7.36 -7.11 -0.28
C ARG A 9 6.57 -7.09 -1.59
N GLU A 10 5.25 -7.13 -1.46
CA GLU A 10 4.30 -6.85 -2.52
C GLU A 10 3.26 -5.84 -2.03
N ILE A 11 3.02 -4.78 -2.80
CA ILE A 11 1.94 -3.82 -2.52
C ILE A 11 0.94 -3.86 -3.66
N ARG A 12 -0.30 -4.19 -3.33
CA ARG A 12 -1.41 -4.27 -4.28
C ARG A 12 -2.46 -3.22 -3.94
N LEU A 13 -2.86 -2.46 -4.94
CA LEU A 13 -3.94 -1.50 -4.89
C LEU A 13 -5.11 -2.07 -5.69
N VAL A 14 -6.29 -2.13 -5.08
CA VAL A 14 -7.53 -2.50 -5.77
C VAL A 14 -8.41 -1.27 -5.81
N CYS A 15 -8.45 -0.63 -6.98
CA CYS A 15 -9.33 0.49 -7.26
C CYS A 15 -10.75 -0.03 -7.49
N ARG A 16 -11.71 0.40 -6.68
CA ARG A 16 -13.13 0.18 -6.93
C ARG A 16 -13.65 1.29 -7.83
N LEU A 17 -13.94 0.97 -9.08
CA LEU A 17 -14.41 1.92 -10.07
C LEU A 17 -15.81 2.45 -9.70
N GLN A 18 -16.08 3.70 -10.08
CA GLN A 18 -17.40 4.29 -9.86
C GLN A 18 -18.47 3.58 -10.71
N PRO A 19 -19.70 3.41 -10.21
CA PRO A 19 -20.78 2.84 -11.00
C PRO A 19 -20.98 3.62 -12.30
N GLY A 20 -21.03 2.90 -13.43
CA GLY A 20 -21.18 3.52 -14.75
C GLY A 20 -19.90 4.12 -15.34
N SER A 21 -18.73 3.90 -14.73
CA SER A 21 -17.46 4.28 -15.37
C SER A 21 -17.24 3.46 -16.65
N GLN A 22 -16.45 4.01 -17.58
CA GLN A 22 -16.02 3.30 -18.80
C GLN A 22 -14.93 2.25 -18.50
N GLY A 23 -15.01 1.58 -17.35
CA GLY A 23 -13.98 0.66 -16.88
C GLY A 23 -12.70 1.39 -16.46
N ILE A 24 -11.56 0.75 -16.74
CA ILE A 24 -10.23 1.20 -16.29
C ILE A 24 -9.70 2.40 -17.08
N ASP A 25 -10.24 2.68 -18.27
CA ASP A 25 -9.71 3.70 -19.17
C ASP A 25 -9.70 5.10 -18.53
N VAL A 26 -10.70 5.42 -17.71
CA VAL A 26 -10.78 6.69 -16.94
C VAL A 26 -9.56 6.87 -16.04
N VAL A 27 -9.12 5.80 -15.36
CA VAL A 27 -7.93 5.84 -14.49
C VAL A 27 -6.66 5.97 -15.33
N LEU A 28 -6.57 5.27 -16.46
CA LEU A 28 -5.42 5.34 -17.36
C LEU A 28 -5.27 6.74 -17.96
N GLU A 29 -6.36 7.37 -18.36
CA GLU A 29 -6.39 8.76 -18.84
C GLU A 29 -5.97 9.73 -17.74
N ALA A 30 -6.50 9.58 -16.52
CA ALA A 30 -6.11 10.40 -15.37
C ALA A 30 -4.60 10.25 -15.07
N LEU A 31 -4.06 9.03 -15.12
CA LEU A 31 -2.63 8.76 -14.96
C LEU A 31 -1.81 9.51 -16.04
N ARG A 32 -2.17 9.40 -17.32
CA ARG A 32 -1.49 10.13 -18.41
C ARG A 32 -1.55 11.65 -18.20
N ALA A 33 -2.72 12.18 -17.86
CA ALA A 33 -2.92 13.61 -17.61
C ALA A 33 -2.09 14.11 -16.43
N ALA A 34 -1.84 13.27 -15.43
CA ALA A 34 -1.00 13.58 -14.28
C ALA A 34 0.51 13.37 -14.54
N GLY A 35 0.91 13.05 -15.77
CA GLY A 35 2.31 12.90 -16.19
C GLY A 35 2.93 11.53 -15.88
N TYR A 36 2.12 10.49 -15.71
CA TYR A 36 2.63 9.11 -15.66
C TYR A 36 2.88 8.59 -17.08
N THR A 37 3.99 7.90 -17.28
CA THR A 37 4.26 7.14 -18.50
C THR A 37 3.59 5.78 -18.40
N LEU A 38 2.76 5.46 -19.40
CA LEU A 38 2.13 4.15 -19.54
C LEU A 38 2.77 3.39 -20.71
N ASP A 39 3.41 2.25 -20.44
CA ASP A 39 4.04 1.40 -21.46
C ASP A 39 3.59 -0.05 -21.29
N GLY A 40 2.71 -0.50 -22.19
CA GLY A 40 1.93 -1.72 -22.02
C GLY A 40 1.16 -1.68 -20.70
N ASN A 41 1.49 -2.60 -19.79
CA ASN A 41 0.89 -2.67 -18.45
C ASN A 41 1.67 -1.85 -17.40
N SER A 42 2.81 -1.26 -17.75
CA SER A 42 3.67 -0.55 -16.81
C SER A 42 3.16 0.86 -16.56
N ILE A 43 3.19 1.29 -15.31
CA ILE A 43 2.85 2.64 -14.84
C ILE A 43 4.09 3.22 -14.17
N LEU A 44 4.65 4.28 -14.73
CA LEU A 44 5.95 4.83 -14.34
C LEU A 44 5.86 6.34 -14.07
N ARG A 45 6.53 6.81 -13.02
CA ARG A 45 6.75 8.24 -12.76
C ARG A 45 7.88 8.40 -11.75
N GLY A 46 8.96 9.12 -12.08
CA GLY A 46 10.10 9.25 -11.17
C GLY A 46 10.72 7.90 -10.81
N SER A 47 10.80 7.56 -9.52
CA SER A 47 11.21 6.25 -8.99
C SER A 47 10.06 5.25 -8.87
N LEU A 48 8.81 5.70 -9.05
CA LEU A 48 7.65 4.83 -8.99
C LEU A 48 7.65 3.84 -10.17
N ARG A 49 7.51 2.57 -9.83
CA ARG A 49 7.30 1.45 -10.75
C ARG A 49 6.06 0.68 -10.29
N ALA A 50 5.03 0.68 -11.10
CA ALA A 50 3.82 -0.10 -10.87
C ALA A 50 3.37 -0.79 -12.16
N GLU A 51 2.49 -1.78 -12.03
CA GLU A 51 1.95 -2.55 -13.14
C GLU A 51 0.44 -2.69 -12.98
N PHE A 52 -0.32 -2.38 -14.03
CA PHE A 52 -1.70 -2.84 -14.14
C PHE A 52 -1.72 -4.35 -14.32
N ARG A 53 -2.46 -5.06 -13.48
CA ARG A 53 -2.50 -6.53 -13.47
C ARG A 53 -3.73 -7.08 -14.17
N ALA A 54 -4.90 -6.62 -13.75
CA ALA A 54 -6.17 -7.17 -14.20
C ALA A 54 -7.33 -6.25 -13.82
N THR A 55 -8.44 -6.44 -14.49
CA THR A 55 -9.77 -6.03 -14.04
C THR A 55 -10.55 -7.23 -13.51
N SER A 56 -11.51 -7.00 -12.61
CA SER A 56 -12.47 -8.02 -12.21
C SER A 56 -13.32 -8.47 -13.41
N LEU A 57 -13.93 -9.66 -13.32
CA LEU A 57 -14.85 -10.17 -14.34
C LEU A 57 -16.06 -9.24 -14.57
N SER A 58 -16.50 -8.57 -13.51
CA SER A 58 -17.56 -7.54 -13.53
C SER A 58 -17.09 -6.19 -14.07
N GLY A 59 -15.77 -5.99 -14.26
CA GLY A 59 -15.19 -4.74 -14.75
C GLY A 59 -15.28 -3.57 -13.76
N ASP A 60 -15.64 -3.82 -12.50
CA ASP A 60 -15.85 -2.83 -11.44
C ASP A 60 -14.64 -2.64 -10.52
N GLU A 61 -13.60 -3.47 -10.68
CA GLU A 61 -12.37 -3.38 -9.93
C GLU A 61 -11.16 -3.47 -10.86
N ALA A 62 -10.15 -2.66 -10.53
CA ALA A 62 -8.89 -2.65 -11.22
C ALA A 62 -7.73 -2.84 -10.26
N MET A 63 -6.88 -3.80 -10.59
CA MET A 63 -5.75 -4.20 -9.76
C MET A 63 -4.45 -3.59 -10.29
N ILE A 64 -3.78 -2.83 -9.43
CA ILE A 64 -2.48 -2.24 -9.69
C ILE A 64 -1.50 -2.81 -8.68
N LEU A 65 -0.35 -3.29 -9.16
CA LEU A 65 0.73 -3.79 -8.34
C LEU A 65 1.86 -2.78 -8.30
N VAL A 66 2.17 -2.25 -7.12
CA VAL A 66 3.27 -1.31 -6.91
C VAL A 66 4.52 -2.11 -6.57
N LYS A 67 5.53 -2.02 -7.43
CA LYS A 67 6.83 -2.69 -7.29
C LYS A 67 7.80 -1.84 -6.46
N SER A 68 7.84 -0.55 -6.75
CA SER A 68 8.61 0.45 -6.00
C SER A 68 7.90 1.79 -6.04
N ALA A 69 7.96 2.54 -4.95
CA ALA A 69 7.49 3.92 -4.87
C ALA A 69 8.10 4.55 -3.62
N GLU A 70 8.64 5.76 -3.75
CA GLU A 70 8.91 6.60 -2.58
C GLU A 70 7.60 7.02 -1.92
N PRO A 71 7.59 7.36 -0.61
CA PRO A 71 6.36 7.65 0.12
C PRO A 71 5.48 8.72 -0.54
N ASP A 72 6.07 9.80 -1.04
CA ASP A 72 5.33 10.87 -1.72
C ASP A 72 4.78 10.46 -3.09
N GLU A 73 5.48 9.58 -3.81
CA GLU A 73 5.01 9.04 -5.08
C GLU A 73 3.85 8.06 -4.85
N PHE A 74 3.94 7.24 -3.79
CA PHE A 74 2.84 6.36 -3.37
C PHE A 74 1.61 7.18 -2.99
N ARG A 75 1.78 8.25 -2.19
CA ARG A 75 0.69 9.17 -1.85
C ARG A 75 0.09 9.82 -3.09
N SER A 76 0.93 10.25 -4.03
CA SER A 76 0.47 10.88 -5.27
C SER A 76 -0.34 9.91 -6.14
N LEU A 77 0.14 8.68 -6.30
CA LEU A 77 -0.57 7.62 -7.01
C LEU A 77 -1.92 7.33 -6.34
N LEU A 78 -1.90 7.07 -5.03
CA LEU A 78 -3.12 6.76 -4.29
C LEU A 78 -4.12 7.93 -4.33
N GLY A 79 -3.64 9.17 -4.24
CA GLY A 79 -4.44 10.38 -4.36
C GLY A 79 -5.07 10.58 -5.73
N LEU A 80 -4.40 10.15 -6.80
CA LEU A 80 -4.99 10.09 -8.13
C LEU A 80 -6.09 9.01 -8.18
N LEU A 81 -5.79 7.79 -7.71
CA LEU A 81 -6.74 6.69 -7.76
C LEU A 81 -8.02 7.01 -6.96
N VAL A 82 -7.94 7.56 -5.74
CA VAL A 82 -9.15 7.88 -4.97
C VAL A 82 -10.01 9.03 -5.55
N ARG A 83 -9.55 9.72 -6.61
CA ARG A 83 -10.39 10.68 -7.36
C ARG A 83 -11.23 9.98 -8.41
N GLU A 84 -10.66 8.96 -9.05
CA GLU A 84 -11.32 8.21 -10.13
C GLU A 84 -12.08 6.97 -9.63
N CYS A 85 -11.73 6.49 -8.44
CA CYS A 85 -12.30 5.31 -7.79
C CYS A 85 -13.19 5.75 -6.61
N TRP A 86 -14.21 4.96 -6.26
CA TRP A 86 -14.99 5.17 -5.03
C TRP A 86 -14.07 5.08 -3.80
N TYR A 87 -13.20 4.08 -3.79
CA TYR A 87 -12.15 3.88 -2.81
C TYR A 87 -11.06 2.98 -3.41
N VAL A 88 -9.94 2.89 -2.71
CA VAL A 88 -8.87 1.95 -3.02
C VAL A 88 -8.64 1.06 -1.81
N ASP A 89 -8.78 -0.25 -1.98
CA ASP A 89 -8.33 -1.21 -0.97
C ASP A 89 -6.82 -1.44 -1.17
N VAL A 90 -6.04 -1.16 -0.14
CA VAL A 90 -4.57 -1.23 -0.14
C VAL A 90 -4.16 -2.51 0.60
N TYR A 91 -3.33 -3.33 -0.03
CA TYR A 91 -2.82 -4.58 0.53
C TYR A 91 -1.30 -4.56 0.53
N TYR A 92 -0.70 -4.87 1.67
CA TYR A 92 0.73 -5.17 1.82
C TYR A 92 0.84 -6.66 2.10
N HIS A 93 1.58 -7.38 1.27
CA HIS A 93 2.00 -8.74 1.55
C HIS A 93 3.52 -8.74 1.77
N LEU A 94 3.93 -9.08 2.99
CA LEU A 94 5.31 -8.98 3.45
C LEU A 94 5.78 -10.36 3.91
N ARG A 95 7.08 -10.64 3.73
CA ARG A 95 7.71 -11.90 4.10
C ARG A 95 9.03 -11.68 4.85
N GLY A 96 9.41 -12.66 5.68
CA GLY A 96 10.69 -12.70 6.37
C GLY A 96 10.90 -11.49 7.29
N GLY A 97 12.02 -10.78 7.10
CA GLY A 97 12.39 -9.61 7.89
C GLY A 97 11.37 -8.47 7.79
N ASP A 98 10.84 -8.22 6.60
CA ASP A 98 9.87 -7.13 6.36
C ASP A 98 8.56 -7.35 7.11
N ALA A 99 8.10 -8.61 7.18
CA ALA A 99 6.92 -8.98 7.97
C ALA A 99 7.12 -8.68 9.47
N ARG A 100 8.29 -9.03 10.01
CA ARG A 100 8.63 -8.75 11.43
C ARG A 100 8.77 -7.26 11.70
N ALA A 101 9.42 -6.53 10.80
CA ALA A 101 9.60 -5.08 10.91
C ALA A 101 8.24 -4.35 10.88
N ALA A 102 7.36 -4.70 9.95
CA ALA A 102 6.02 -4.12 9.86
C ALA A 102 5.15 -4.42 11.08
N ALA A 103 5.19 -5.67 11.58
CA ALA A 103 4.50 -6.03 12.81
C ALA A 103 5.00 -5.22 14.00
N GLY A 104 6.33 -5.09 14.17
CA GLY A 104 6.95 -4.25 15.19
C GLY A 104 6.55 -2.78 15.07
N GLY A 105 6.54 -2.22 13.86
CA GLY A 105 6.09 -0.84 13.59
C GLY A 105 4.63 -0.59 14.00
N LEU A 106 3.78 -1.60 13.87
CA LEU A 106 2.38 -1.53 14.29
C LEU A 106 2.14 -1.95 15.75
N GLY A 107 3.19 -2.29 16.51
CA GLY A 107 3.07 -2.77 17.90
C GLY A 107 2.40 -4.14 18.02
N ILE A 108 2.47 -4.96 16.96
CA ILE A 108 1.83 -6.27 16.90
C ILE A 108 2.84 -7.34 17.31
N GLN A 109 2.50 -8.09 18.35
CA GLN A 109 3.22 -9.30 18.72
C GLN A 109 2.72 -10.45 17.85
N LEU A 110 3.59 -10.95 16.98
CA LEU A 110 3.29 -12.12 16.15
C LEU A 110 3.39 -13.38 17.02
N PRO A 111 2.35 -14.23 17.06
CA PRO A 111 2.46 -15.51 17.75
C PRO A 111 3.49 -16.40 17.03
N GLU A 112 4.05 -17.35 17.76
CA GLU A 112 5.02 -18.31 17.21
C GLU A 112 4.34 -19.31 16.26
N ASP A 113 3.08 -19.64 16.51
CA ASP A 113 2.28 -20.57 15.73
C ASP A 113 0.83 -20.10 15.49
N GLY A 114 0.11 -20.84 14.64
CA GLY A 114 -1.26 -20.53 14.25
C GLY A 114 -1.41 -19.36 13.28
N VAL A 115 -2.62 -19.19 12.72
CA VAL A 115 -2.96 -18.00 11.93
C VAL A 115 -3.43 -16.92 12.88
N TYR A 116 -2.78 -15.77 12.86
CA TYR A 116 -3.18 -14.59 13.63
C TYR A 116 -4.04 -13.68 12.77
N ARG A 117 -5.23 -13.31 13.24
CA ARG A 117 -6.08 -12.32 12.57
C ARG A 117 -6.48 -11.25 13.58
N SER A 118 -6.21 -9.99 13.25
CA SER A 118 -6.46 -8.87 14.15
C SER A 118 -6.86 -7.61 13.40
N ARG A 119 -7.40 -6.66 14.14
CA ARG A 119 -7.69 -5.31 13.69
C ARG A 119 -6.93 -4.35 14.57
N VAL A 120 -6.11 -3.50 13.95
CA VAL A 120 -5.30 -2.50 14.64
C VAL A 120 -5.69 -1.13 14.12
N ARG A 121 -5.88 -0.15 15.03
CA ARG A 121 -6.18 1.22 14.63
C ARG A 121 -4.90 2.03 14.59
N PHE A 122 -4.60 2.64 13.44
CA PHE A 122 -3.45 3.52 13.27
C PHE A 122 -3.83 4.76 12.46
N SER A 123 -3.43 5.94 12.92
CA SER A 123 -3.81 7.23 12.30
C SER A 123 -5.30 7.38 12.02
N GLY A 124 -6.16 6.81 12.89
CA GLY A 124 -7.63 6.84 12.73
C GLY A 124 -8.21 5.84 11.74
N VAL A 125 -7.38 5.01 11.09
CA VAL A 125 -7.79 3.97 10.13
C VAL A 125 -7.71 2.60 10.78
N GLU A 126 -8.72 1.76 10.54
CA GLU A 126 -8.68 0.34 10.93
C GLU A 126 -7.90 -0.47 9.88
N LEU A 127 -6.81 -1.09 10.32
CA LEU A 127 -5.99 -2.00 9.54
C LEU A 127 -6.38 -3.43 9.89
N ARG A 128 -6.66 -4.26 8.88
CA ARG A 128 -6.79 -5.71 9.04
C ARG A 128 -5.41 -6.33 8.89
N VAL A 129 -5.05 -7.19 9.84
CA VAL A 129 -3.75 -7.84 9.89
C VAL A 129 -3.94 -9.34 9.97
N ASP A 130 -3.44 -10.05 8.97
CA ASP A 130 -3.40 -11.51 8.94
C ASP A 130 -1.93 -11.95 8.93
N ALA A 131 -1.49 -12.65 9.97
CA ALA A 131 -0.14 -13.18 10.06
C ALA A 131 -0.12 -14.70 9.92
N TYR A 132 0.91 -15.19 9.25
CA TYR A 132 1.18 -16.60 8.96
C TYR A 132 2.61 -16.93 9.42
N PRO A 133 2.85 -17.11 10.73
CA PRO A 133 4.18 -17.26 11.32
C PRO A 133 5.01 -18.38 10.70
N ARG A 134 4.39 -19.54 10.41
CA ARG A 134 5.06 -20.67 9.73
C ARG A 134 5.65 -20.32 8.37
N HIS A 135 5.04 -19.36 7.67
CA HIS A 135 5.51 -18.87 6.37
C HIS A 135 6.32 -17.58 6.49
N GLY A 136 6.54 -17.09 7.72
CA GLY A 136 7.14 -15.80 7.99
C GLY A 136 6.43 -14.66 7.26
N ALA A 137 5.11 -14.75 7.07
CA ALA A 137 4.37 -13.84 6.21
C ALA A 137 3.34 -13.02 6.98
N LEU A 138 3.10 -11.79 6.52
CA LEU A 138 2.16 -10.84 7.09
C LEU A 138 1.41 -10.16 5.95
N THR A 139 0.08 -10.15 6.03
CA THR A 139 -0.77 -9.33 5.17
C THR A 139 -1.40 -8.22 6.00
N ILE A 140 -1.22 -6.98 5.57
CA ILE A 140 -1.90 -5.81 6.15
C ILE A 140 -2.78 -5.22 5.07
N SER A 141 -4.05 -4.94 5.38
CA SER A 141 -4.95 -4.29 4.44
C SER A 141 -5.82 -3.21 5.09
N TYR A 142 -6.15 -2.19 4.30
CA TYR A 142 -7.08 -1.14 4.69
C TYR A 142 -7.72 -0.50 3.46
N ARG A 143 -8.82 0.21 3.70
CA ARG A 143 -9.50 1.01 2.67
C ARG A 143 -9.06 2.46 2.75
N ALA A 144 -8.64 3.01 1.63
CA ALA A 144 -8.32 4.42 1.47
C ALA A 144 -9.39 5.10 0.61
N GLY A 145 -10.08 6.10 1.17
CA GLY A 145 -10.89 7.05 0.43
C GLY A 145 -10.28 8.44 0.44
N TRP A 146 -11.07 9.42 0.01
CA TRP A 146 -10.72 10.84 0.02
C TRP A 146 -10.24 11.32 1.40
N ARG A 147 -10.87 10.87 2.49
CA ARG A 147 -10.53 11.25 3.86
C ARG A 147 -9.15 10.75 4.28
N GLU A 148 -8.87 9.47 4.06
CA GLU A 148 -7.62 8.82 4.48
C GLU A 148 -6.42 9.38 3.72
N VAL A 149 -6.61 9.75 2.45
CA VAL A 149 -5.56 10.39 1.65
C VAL A 149 -5.33 11.83 2.08
N ASN A 150 -6.38 12.65 2.21
CA ASN A 150 -6.22 14.08 2.50
C ASN A 150 -5.78 14.38 3.94
N SER A 151 -6.16 13.54 4.90
CA SER A 151 -5.64 13.62 6.27
C SER A 151 -4.17 13.18 6.39
N GLY A 152 -3.59 12.61 5.33
CA GLY A 152 -2.25 12.02 5.32
C GLY A 152 -2.16 10.67 6.05
N ALA A 153 -3.27 10.07 6.45
CA ALA A 153 -3.27 8.79 7.15
C ALA A 153 -2.68 7.66 6.29
N ALA A 154 -3.04 7.61 5.02
CA ALA A 154 -2.53 6.57 4.09
C ALA A 154 -0.99 6.63 3.94
N LEU A 155 -0.42 7.84 3.86
CA LEU A 155 1.04 8.04 3.82
C LEU A 155 1.70 7.57 5.11
N LYS A 156 1.18 8.00 6.28
CA LYS A 156 1.70 7.56 7.58
C LYS A 156 1.65 6.05 7.76
N ILE A 157 0.57 5.40 7.29
CA ILE A 157 0.44 3.94 7.31
C ILE A 157 1.53 3.32 6.42
N HIS A 158 1.72 3.83 5.20
CA HIS A 158 2.74 3.34 4.27
C HIS A 158 4.15 3.45 4.86
N GLU A 159 4.52 4.64 5.35
CA GLU A 159 5.82 4.87 6.01
C GLU A 159 6.01 3.94 7.21
N ARG A 160 4.97 3.78 8.05
CA ARG A 160 5.05 2.94 9.24
C ARG A 160 5.24 1.46 8.92
N ILE A 161 4.48 0.94 7.95
CA ILE A 161 4.58 -0.47 7.52
C ILE A 161 5.97 -0.75 6.93
N LEU A 162 6.53 0.21 6.22
CA LEU A 162 7.79 0.02 5.48
C LEU A 162 9.03 0.48 6.25
N GLY A 163 8.87 0.97 7.48
CA GLY A 163 9.97 1.49 8.28
C GLY A 163 10.64 2.72 7.67
N MET A 164 9.95 3.44 6.80
CA MET A 164 10.47 4.61 6.07
C MET A 164 10.20 5.91 6.83
N GLU A 165 10.18 5.89 8.17
CA GLU A 165 9.84 7.08 8.94
C GLU A 165 10.78 8.23 8.57
N SER A 166 10.18 9.25 7.93
CA SER A 166 10.82 10.49 7.53
C SER A 166 11.31 11.24 8.78
N GLY A 167 12.56 10.99 9.18
CA GLY A 167 13.44 11.89 9.95
C GLY A 167 12.97 12.44 11.31
N ARG A 168 11.76 12.15 11.79
CA ARG A 168 11.28 12.66 13.10
C ARG A 168 11.76 11.80 14.28
N GLY A 169 11.98 10.50 14.06
CA GLY A 169 12.46 9.59 15.10
C GLY A 169 13.92 9.81 15.54
N ILE A 170 14.74 10.47 14.73
CA ILE A 170 16.13 10.80 15.11
C ILE A 170 16.14 11.98 16.09
N PHE A 171 15.32 13.00 15.86
CA PHE A 171 15.23 14.16 16.76
C PHE A 171 14.54 13.82 18.09
N ASP A 172 13.50 12.97 18.10
CA ASP A 172 12.86 12.52 19.35
C ASP A 172 13.75 11.57 20.16
N LYS A 173 14.59 10.73 19.51
CA LYS A 173 15.59 9.91 20.22
C LYS A 173 16.74 10.74 20.79
N LEU A 174 17.15 11.81 20.12
CA LEU A 174 18.21 12.72 20.61
C LEU A 174 17.75 13.58 21.79
N LEU A 175 16.49 14.04 21.80
CA LEU A 175 15.94 14.85 22.88
C LEU A 175 15.59 14.03 24.15
N GLY A 176 15.37 12.72 24.01
CA GLY A 176 15.15 11.82 25.16
C GLY A 176 16.39 11.51 26.00
N TRP A 177 17.59 11.90 25.55
CA TRP A 177 18.86 11.71 26.29
C TRP A 177 19.32 12.98 27.01
N ILE A 178 18.63 14.12 26.83
CA ILE A 178 18.94 15.41 27.46
C ILE A 178 17.95 15.74 28.60
N ARG A 179 17.35 14.72 29.23
CA ARG A 179 16.46 14.94 30.37
C ARG A 179 16.78 14.04 31.55
#